data_AF-A0A7V9HHK0-F1
#
_entry.id   AF-A0A7V9HHK0-F1
#
_cell.length_a   1.000
_cell.length_b   1.000
_cell.length_c   1.000
_cell.angle_alpha   90.00
_cell.angle_beta   90.00
_cell.angle_gamma   90.00
#
_symmetry.space_group_name_H-M   'P 1'
#
loop_
_entity.id
_entity.type
_entity.pdbx_description
1 polymer ?
#
loop_
_entity_poly.entity_id
_entity_poly.type
_entity_poly.pdbx_seq_one_letter_code
_entity_poly.pdbx_strand_id
1 'polypeptide(L)'
;MNKQVDEERAARVRQARQVLAGNDLAPADDPLGFGPRVLMGGSGEFRYLIGLAVLVVLATIVWLIWGMGPASLILLILAFALLAGWFVL
;
A
#
# COMPACT_ATOMS: atom_id res chain seq x y z
N MET A 1 -56.61 1.48 -8.92
CA MET A 1 -55.85 0.23 -9.03
C MET A 1 -54.51 0.37 -9.79
N ASN A 2 -54.30 1.36 -10.66
CA ASN A 2 -53.01 1.53 -11.37
C ASN A 2 -51.86 2.14 -10.55
N LYS A 3 -52.15 2.99 -9.55
CA LYS A 3 -51.10 3.69 -8.77
C LYS A 3 -50.16 2.75 -7.99
N GLN A 4 -50.70 1.64 -7.49
CA GLN A 4 -49.92 0.64 -6.73
C GLN A 4 -48.92 -0.10 -7.62
N VAL A 5 -49.28 -0.37 -8.88
CA VAL A 5 -48.39 -1.04 -9.84
C VAL A 5 -47.21 -0.14 -10.23
N ASP A 6 -47.45 1.17 -10.33
CA ASP A 6 -46.41 2.16 -10.62
C ASP A 6 -45.44 2.34 -9.42
N GLU A 7 -45.97 2.31 -8.19
CA GLU A 7 -45.16 2.37 -6.97
C GLU A 7 -44.27 1.12 -6.79
N GLU A 8 -44.79 -0.07 -7.06
CA GLU A 8 -44.01 -1.31 -7.03
C GLU A 8 -42.91 -1.33 -8.09
N ARG A 9 -43.20 -0.83 -9.31
CA ARG A 9 -42.19 -0.67 -10.37
C ARG A 9 -41.11 0.32 -9.95
N ALA A 10 -41.49 1.46 -9.36
CA ALA A 10 -40.54 2.48 -8.90
C ALA A 10 -39.67 1.97 -7.73
N ALA A 11 -40.23 1.19 -6.80
CA ALA A 11 -39.50 0.57 -5.71
C ALA A 11 -38.45 -0.43 -6.24
N ARG A 12 -38.83 -1.28 -7.20
CA ARG A 12 -37.93 -2.27 -7.80
C ARG A 12 -36.77 -1.63 -8.57
N VAL A 13 -36.99 -0.51 -9.25
CA VAL A 13 -35.93 0.26 -9.93
C VAL A 13 -34.95 0.89 -8.94
N ARG A 14 -35.44 1.41 -7.81
CA ARG A 14 -34.58 1.96 -6.74
C ARG A 14 -33.70 0.87 -6.11
N GLN A 15 -34.28 -0.29 -5.82
CA GLN A 15 -33.54 -1.43 -5.26
C GLN A 15 -32.48 -1.97 -6.24
N ALA A 16 -32.80 -2.06 -7.54
CA ALA A 16 -31.83 -2.47 -8.56
C ALA A 16 -30.64 -1.50 -8.66
N ARG A 17 -30.90 -0.18 -8.59
CA ARG A 17 -29.83 0.83 -8.53
C ARG A 17 -28.97 0.70 -7.27
N GLN A 18 -29.56 0.33 -6.14
CA GLN A 18 -28.82 0.12 -4.88
C GLN A 18 -27.93 -1.13 -4.91
N VAL A 19 -28.32 -2.18 -5.64
CA VAL A 19 -27.49 -3.39 -5.84
C VAL A 19 -26.37 -3.14 -6.86
N LEU A 20 -26.64 -2.35 -7.90
CA LEU A 20 -25.61 -1.90 -8.87
C LEU A 20 -24.63 -0.89 -8.26
N ALA A 21 -25.07 -0.14 -7.25
CA ALA A 21 -24.28 0.71 -6.37
C ALA A 21 -23.61 -0.08 -5.22
N GLY A 22 -23.37 -1.38 -5.43
CA GLY A 22 -22.84 -2.28 -4.42
C GLY A 22 -21.57 -1.74 -3.79
N ASN A 23 -21.54 -1.63 -2.46
CA ASN A 23 -20.41 -1.30 -1.57
C ASN A 23 -19.57 -0.04 -1.86
N ASP A 24 -19.59 0.51 -3.08
CA ASP A 24 -18.83 1.67 -3.57
C ASP A 24 -19.52 3.00 -3.28
N LEU A 25 -20.75 2.97 -2.76
CA LEU A 25 -21.54 4.14 -2.39
C LEU A 25 -21.92 4.15 -0.91
N ALA A 26 -21.15 3.48 -0.04
CA ALA A 26 -21.08 3.94 1.33
C ALA A 26 -20.37 5.32 1.27
N PRO A 27 -21.08 6.43 1.55
CA PRO A 27 -20.41 7.72 1.63
C PRO A 27 -19.30 7.57 2.66
N ALA A 28 -18.06 7.90 2.30
CA ALA A 28 -17.01 7.99 3.31
C ALA A 28 -17.53 8.95 4.40
N ASP A 29 -17.53 8.51 5.66
CA ASP A 29 -18.01 9.32 6.79
C ASP A 29 -17.24 10.65 6.92
N ASP A 30 -16.12 10.81 6.20
CA ASP A 30 -15.27 11.98 6.18
C ASP A 30 -15.18 12.61 4.77
N PRO A 31 -15.84 13.77 4.51
CA PRO A 31 -15.77 14.49 3.24
C PRO A 31 -14.39 15.15 2.99
N LEU A 32 -13.47 15.13 3.97
CA LEU A 32 -12.12 15.67 3.84
C LEU A 32 -11.09 14.60 3.49
N GLY A 33 -11.48 13.32 3.41
CA GLY A 33 -10.72 12.28 2.70
C GLY A 33 -9.26 12.14 3.10
N PHE A 34 -8.91 12.42 4.36
CA PHE A 34 -7.64 11.93 4.90
C PHE A 34 -7.91 10.48 5.29
N GLY A 35 -7.72 9.57 4.33
CA GLY A 35 -7.73 8.13 4.58
C GLY A 35 -6.88 7.79 5.82
N PRO A 36 -7.08 6.60 6.42
CA PRO A 36 -6.44 6.24 7.68
C PRO A 36 -4.97 6.68 7.67
N ARG A 37 -4.56 7.53 8.63
CA ARG A 37 -3.15 7.88 8.80
C ARG A 37 -2.45 6.59 9.20
N VAL A 38 -2.04 5.79 8.21
CA VAL A 38 -1.18 4.65 8.43
C VAL A 38 0.08 5.27 8.98
N LEU A 39 0.30 5.13 10.28
CA LEU A 39 1.53 5.53 10.95
C LEU A 39 2.64 4.73 10.26
N MET A 40 3.26 5.34 9.26
CA MET A 40 4.27 4.70 8.40
C MET A 40 5.44 4.14 9.22
N GLY A 41 5.62 4.60 10.45
CA GLY A 41 6.61 4.10 11.39
C GLY A 41 6.42 2.65 11.87
N GLY A 42 5.24 2.05 11.68
CA GLY A 42 4.95 0.68 12.14
C GLY A 42 4.88 -0.39 11.05
N SER A 43 4.88 0.00 9.78
CA SER A 43 4.63 -0.94 8.68
C SER A 43 5.90 -1.74 8.32
N GLY A 44 5.71 -2.98 7.85
CA GLY A 44 6.83 -3.86 7.48
C GLY A 44 7.71 -3.25 6.38
N GLU A 45 7.11 -2.48 5.46
CA GLU A 45 7.82 -1.80 4.39
C GLU A 45 8.79 -0.75 4.93
N PHE A 46 8.42 0.00 5.97
CA PHE A 46 9.30 1.02 6.56
C PHE A 46 10.54 0.41 7.24
N ARG A 47 10.37 -0.71 7.95
CA ARG A 47 11.50 -1.44 8.55
C ARG A 47 12.45 -2.00 7.49
N TYR A 48 11.88 -2.47 6.38
CA TYR A 48 12.65 -2.93 5.23
C TYR A 48 13.47 -1.78 4.59
N LEU A 49 12.86 -0.61 4.39
CA LEU A 49 13.56 0.57 3.89
C LEU A 49 14.67 1.06 4.83
N ILE A 50 14.43 1.04 6.15
CA ILE A 50 15.48 1.35 7.14
C ILE A 50 16.63 0.36 7.02
N GLY A 51 16.34 -0.94 6.93
CA GLY A 51 17.36 -1.97 6.78
C GLY A 51 18.22 -1.76 5.53
N LEU A 52 17.60 -1.45 4.40
CA LEU A 52 18.31 -1.10 3.16
C LEU A 52 19.19 0.13 3.33
N ALA A 53 18.67 1.20 3.93
CA ALA A 53 19.43 2.43 4.17
C ALA A 53 20.68 2.16 5.03
N VAL A 54 20.53 1.39 6.10
CA VAL A 54 21.66 1.00 6.96
C VAL A 54 22.70 0.19 6.17
N LEU A 55 22.27 -0.76 5.33
CA LEU A 55 23.19 -1.55 4.52
C LEU A 55 24.00 -0.69 3.54
N VAL A 56 23.34 0.29 2.89
CA VAL A 56 24.00 1.23 1.99
C VAL A 56 25.06 2.06 2.73
N VAL A 57 24.72 2.58 3.90
CA VAL A 57 25.67 3.36 4.71
C VAL A 57 26.85 2.50 5.14
N LEU A 58 26.62 1.27 5.63
CA LEU A 58 27.69 0.34 6.00
C LEU A 58 28.59 0.00 4.80
N ALA A 59 28.02 -0.29 3.64
CA ALA A 59 28.78 -0.57 2.43
C ALA A 59 29.69 0.61 2.06
N THR A 60 29.16 1.83 2.15
CA THR A 60 29.88 3.06 1.84
C THR A 60 31.04 3.29 2.81
N ILE A 61 30.80 3.12 4.12
CA ILE A 61 31.85 3.26 5.16
C ILE A 61 32.97 2.24 4.95
N VAL A 62 32.60 0.97 4.73
CA VAL A 62 33.58 -0.12 4.53
C VAL A 62 34.39 0.11 3.26
N TRP A 63 33.73 0.57 2.19
CA TRP A 63 34.39 0.94 0.95
C TRP A 63 35.40 2.06 1.14
N LEU A 64 35.06 3.07 1.94
CA LEU A 64 35.90 4.24 2.16
C LEU A 64 37.14 3.93 3.00
N ILE A 65 37.04 2.98 3.94
CA ILE A 65 38.14 2.61 4.86
C ILE A 65 39.03 1.52 4.25
N TRP A 66 38.44 0.47 3.67
CA TRP A 66 39.16 -0.72 3.23
C TRP A 66 39.12 -0.96 1.71
N GLY A 67 38.44 -0.11 0.94
CA GLY A 67 38.32 -0.24 -0.51
C GLY A 67 37.25 -1.24 -0.98
N MET A 68 37.25 -1.52 -2.29
CA MET A 68 36.18 -2.28 -2.96
C MET A 68 36.07 -3.74 -2.51
N GLY A 69 37.17 -4.38 -2.11
CA GLY A 69 37.19 -5.80 -1.75
C GLY A 69 36.20 -6.14 -0.64
N PRO A 70 36.36 -5.62 0.58
CA PRO A 70 35.46 -5.93 1.70
C PRO A 70 34.04 -5.38 1.50
N ALA A 71 33.88 -4.26 0.80
CA ALA A 71 32.58 -3.66 0.53
C ALA A 71 31.67 -4.54 -0.35
N SER A 72 32.27 -5.36 -1.22
CA SER A 72 31.53 -6.23 -2.15
C SER A 72 30.56 -7.19 -1.46
N LEU A 73 30.92 -7.73 -0.29
CA LEU A 73 30.06 -8.62 0.50
C LEU A 73 28.79 -7.89 0.98
N ILE A 74 28.93 -6.64 1.43
CA ILE A 74 27.79 -5.84 1.89
C ILE A 74 26.90 -5.44 0.72
N LEU A 75 27.51 -5.06 -0.41
CA LEU A 75 26.79 -4.76 -1.65
C LEU A 75 26.05 -6.00 -2.20
N LEU A 76 26.61 -7.20 -2.04
CA LEU A 76 25.95 -8.45 -2.41
C LEU A 76 24.68 -8.66 -1.57
N ILE A 77 24.78 -8.51 -0.25
CA ILE A 77 23.62 -8.63 0.64
C ILE A 77 22.58 -7.55 0.29
N LEU A 78 23.02 -6.32 -0.01
CA LEU A 78 22.14 -5.24 -0.44
C LEU A 78 21.40 -5.61 -1.73
N ALA A 79 22.10 -6.18 -2.72
CA ALA A 79 21.49 -6.62 -3.98
C ALA A 79 20.42 -7.70 -3.76
N PHE A 80 20.71 -8.70 -2.93
CA PHE A 80 19.72 -9.72 -2.57
C PHE A 80 18.54 -9.16 -1.79
N ALA A 81 18.79 -8.22 -0.86
CA ALA A 81 17.73 -7.54 -0.14
C ALA A 81 16.81 -6.82 -1.12
N LEU A 82 17.35 -5.95 -2.00
CA LEU A 82 16.58 -5.27 -3.04
C LEU A 82 15.77 -6.24 -3.91
N LEU A 83 16.39 -7.33 -4.34
CA LEU A 83 15.73 -8.35 -5.14
C LEU A 83 14.56 -8.99 -4.38
N ALA A 84 14.73 -9.31 -3.10
CA ALA A 84 13.67 -9.84 -2.25
C ALA A 84 12.53 -8.83 -2.08
N GLY A 85 12.84 -7.54 -1.90
CA GLY A 85 11.80 -6.50 -1.86
C GLY A 85 11.01 -6.40 -3.16
N TRP A 86 11.65 -6.59 -4.32
CA TRP A 86 10.96 -6.63 -5.61
C TRP A 86 9.94 -7.78 -5.72
N PHE A 87 10.21 -8.94 -5.11
CA PHE A 87 9.27 -10.07 -5.14
C PHE A 87 8.15 -9.96 -4.10
N VAL A 88 8.32 -9.15 -3.06
CA VAL A 88 7.38 -9.02 -1.94
C VAL A 88 6.43 -7.83 -2.12
N LEU A 89 6.85 -6.77 -2.83
CA LEU A 89 6.00 -5.67 -3.28
C LEU A 89 5.23 -6.03 -4.56
#